data_AF-A0A2I0P857-F1
#
_entry.id   AF-A0A2I0P857-F1
#
_cell.length_a   1.000
_cell.length_b   1.000
_cell.length_c   1.000
_cell.angle_alpha   90.00
_cell.angle_beta   90.00
_cell.angle_gamma   90.00
#
_symmetry.space_group_name_H-M   'P 1'
#
loop_
_entity.id
_entity.type
_entity.pdbx_description
1 polymer ?
#
loop_
_entity_poly.entity_id
_entity_poly.type
_entity_poly.pdbx_seq_one_letter_code
_entity_poly.pdbx_strand_id
1 'polypeptide(L)'
;MIVMSSQLYPWVIAALAVLVVVGAGCTALSQPTTPPAPGTDPEAAALLIHLQSDITRALEAMDSHLAYAAFDLGKTDLDDNAARGILVNLSGTHPSIVDCTASDTNGTIVVAEPAAYHGTEGADIQGQPNVRHILATKRPIMSEVITVAEGFPAAVISAPIFTNENRFVGFSSIVFRPYDLIAGIVGPATTGTSRQVMVIQTDGRVLYDTDPTQVGRLTFEDPLYADYPDLLDVAHRVADERYGTATYGFAADDGEAVQKKIAWTTTGLHGTEWRVAVITEI
;
A
#
# COMPACT_ATOMS: atom_id res chain seq x y z
N MET A 1 57.31 42.44 -39.01
CA MET A 1 57.43 43.91 -39.00
C MET A 1 56.02 44.49 -39.11
N ILE A 2 55.70 45.55 -38.35
CA ILE A 2 54.37 46.05 -37.91
C ILE A 2 53.89 45.27 -36.66
N VAL A 3 54.32 45.61 -35.43
CA VAL A 3 54.09 46.80 -34.57
C VAL A 3 52.71 46.83 -33.90
N MET A 4 52.77 46.55 -32.59
CA MET A 4 51.85 46.84 -31.48
C MET A 4 50.86 48.00 -31.64
N SER A 5 49.65 47.81 -31.08
CA SER A 5 49.04 48.80 -30.19
C SER A 5 48.25 48.12 -29.07
N SER A 6 48.90 47.98 -27.92
CA SER A 6 48.35 47.78 -26.59
C SER A 6 47.79 49.10 -26.04
N GLN A 7 46.66 49.09 -25.32
CA GLN A 7 46.36 49.86 -24.09
C GLN A 7 45.01 49.33 -23.52
N LEU A 8 44.71 49.18 -22.22
CA LEU A 8 45.44 49.28 -20.95
C LEU A 8 44.51 48.65 -19.88
N TYR A 9 45.08 47.86 -18.96
CA TYR A 9 44.44 47.34 -17.73
C TYR A 9 44.20 48.45 -16.70
N PRO A 10 43.28 48.26 -15.72
CA PRO A 10 43.76 48.30 -14.34
C PRO A 10 43.06 47.38 -13.30
N TRP A 11 43.90 46.74 -12.46
CA TRP A 11 43.70 46.37 -11.03
C TRP A 11 42.91 45.07 -10.72
N VAL A 12 43.19 44.24 -9.72
CA VAL A 12 44.36 43.76 -8.95
C VAL A 12 43.78 42.81 -7.88
N ILE A 13 44.39 41.62 -7.74
CA ILE A 13 44.41 40.72 -6.56
C ILE A 13 43.22 39.78 -6.27
N ALA A 14 43.66 38.55 -5.98
CA ALA A 14 42.97 37.32 -5.64
C ALA A 14 42.26 37.29 -4.28
N ALA A 15 41.30 36.36 -4.14
CA ALA A 15 41.11 35.58 -2.91
C ALA A 15 40.37 34.25 -3.19
N LEU A 16 40.93 33.17 -2.65
CA LEU A 16 40.38 31.82 -2.54
C LEU A 16 39.00 31.80 -1.88
N ALA A 17 38.14 30.87 -2.30
CA ALA A 17 37.37 30.02 -1.38
C ALA A 17 36.62 28.89 -2.14
N VAL A 18 36.89 27.63 -1.75
CA VAL A 18 35.91 26.60 -1.35
C VAL A 18 34.97 26.05 -2.48
N LEU A 19 34.74 24.76 -2.76
CA LEU A 19 34.64 23.53 -1.95
C LEU A 19 34.85 22.32 -2.90
N VAL A 20 35.63 21.32 -2.47
CA VAL A 20 35.64 19.97 -3.06
C VAL A 20 34.57 19.14 -2.34
N VAL A 21 33.58 18.65 -3.08
CA VAL A 21 32.67 17.56 -2.70
C VAL A 21 32.48 16.80 -4.03
N VAL A 22 32.76 15.50 -4.17
CA VAL A 22 32.09 14.37 -3.53
C VAL A 22 33.09 13.23 -3.38
N GLY A 23 33.28 12.79 -2.14
CA GLY A 23 33.80 11.45 -1.83
C GLY A 23 32.66 10.58 -1.28
N ALA A 24 32.90 9.27 -1.35
CA ALA A 24 32.13 8.15 -0.80
C ALA A 24 30.80 7.87 -1.55
N GLY A 25 30.63 6.72 -2.20
CA GLY A 25 30.98 5.39 -1.72
C GLY A 25 29.72 4.78 -1.10
N CYS A 26 29.07 3.90 -1.84
CA CYS A 26 27.80 3.27 -1.50
C CYS A 26 27.79 2.71 -0.07
N THR A 27 26.85 3.17 0.75
CA THR A 27 26.36 2.44 1.91
C THR A 27 24.88 2.20 1.72
N ALA A 28 24.52 0.93 1.55
CA ALA A 28 23.15 0.47 1.68
C ALA A 28 22.61 0.94 3.04
N LEU A 29 21.57 1.77 3.02
CA LEU A 29 20.88 2.19 4.23
C LEU A 29 20.04 1.02 4.73
N SER A 30 20.60 0.26 5.67
CA SER A 30 19.79 -0.49 6.62
C SER A 30 18.91 0.52 7.35
N GLN A 31 17.59 0.42 7.20
CA GLN A 31 16.68 1.20 8.03
C GLN A 31 16.86 0.77 9.49
N PRO A 32 16.96 1.70 10.45
CA PRO A 32 17.03 1.34 11.86
C PRO A 32 15.70 0.72 12.28
N THR A 33 15.74 -0.48 12.87
CA THR A 33 14.64 -1.02 13.67
C THR A 33 14.45 -0.10 14.88
N THR A 34 13.37 0.69 14.86
CA THR A 34 13.04 1.61 15.95
C THR A 34 12.71 0.82 17.22
N PRO A 35 13.34 1.12 18.38
CA PRO A 35 12.99 0.49 19.65
C PRO A 35 11.55 0.80 20.07
N PRO A 36 10.85 -0.13 20.73
CA PRO A 36 9.51 0.11 21.25
C PRO A 36 9.49 1.25 22.28
N ALA A 37 8.42 2.05 22.27
CA ALA A 37 8.23 3.16 23.20
C ALA A 37 8.16 2.70 24.68
N PRO A 38 8.61 3.52 25.65
CA PRO A 38 8.58 3.17 27.07
C PRO A 38 7.15 2.82 27.54
N GLY A 39 7.01 1.66 28.20
CA GLY A 39 5.73 1.17 28.71
C GLY A 39 4.92 0.30 27.74
N THR A 40 5.43 0.01 26.54
CA THR A 40 4.83 -0.96 25.62
C THR A 40 5.08 -2.38 26.14
N ASP A 41 4.03 -3.19 26.24
CA ASP A 41 4.15 -4.64 26.49
C ASP A 41 5.11 -5.24 25.43
N PRO A 42 6.27 -5.80 25.82
CA PRO A 42 7.26 -6.31 24.88
C PRO A 42 6.70 -7.33 23.88
N GLU A 43 5.72 -8.13 24.31
CA GLU A 43 5.06 -9.10 23.43
C GLU A 43 4.12 -8.42 22.43
N ALA A 44 3.36 -7.41 22.85
CA ALA A 44 2.53 -6.60 21.94
C ALA A 44 3.38 -5.85 20.92
N ALA A 45 4.54 -5.32 21.33
CA ALA A 45 5.49 -4.69 20.43
C ALA A 45 6.06 -5.69 19.42
N ALA A 46 6.44 -6.88 19.87
CA ALA A 46 6.94 -7.93 18.98
C ALA A 46 5.87 -8.35 17.97
N LEU A 47 4.63 -8.59 18.43
CA LEU A 47 3.50 -8.90 17.55
C LEU A 47 3.28 -7.80 16.51
N LEU A 48 3.26 -6.53 16.93
CA LEU A 48 3.07 -5.40 16.02
C LEU A 48 4.14 -5.35 14.92
N ILE A 49 5.41 -5.57 15.26
CA ILE A 49 6.53 -5.62 14.30
C ILE A 49 6.38 -6.81 13.35
N HIS A 50 6.03 -7.98 13.88
CA HIS A 50 5.81 -9.17 13.06
C HIS A 50 4.68 -8.97 12.05
N LEU A 51 3.52 -8.47 12.50
CA LEU A 51 2.38 -8.20 11.63
C LEU A 51 2.71 -7.16 10.55
N GLN A 52 3.38 -6.06 10.92
CA GLN A 52 3.81 -5.05 9.95
C GLN A 52 4.72 -5.65 8.88
N SER A 53 5.72 -6.43 9.28
CA SER A 53 6.66 -7.08 8.37
C SER A 53 5.96 -8.09 7.46
N ASP A 54 5.08 -8.93 8.01
CA ASP A 54 4.45 -10.01 7.25
C ASP A 54 3.39 -9.49 6.27
N ILE A 55 2.62 -8.46 6.65
CA ILE A 55 1.70 -7.78 5.74
C ILE A 55 2.48 -7.10 4.61
N THR A 56 3.57 -6.39 4.93
CA THR A 56 4.42 -5.74 3.91
C THR A 56 4.94 -6.78 2.92
N ARG A 57 5.49 -7.89 3.42
CA ARG A 57 6.04 -8.96 2.58
C ARG A 57 4.98 -9.60 1.69
N ALA A 58 3.76 -9.77 2.18
CA ALA A 58 2.68 -10.35 1.39
C ALA A 58 2.24 -9.42 0.24
N LEU A 59 2.17 -8.10 0.49
CA LEU A 59 1.93 -7.11 -0.55
C LEU A 59 3.06 -7.07 -1.60
N GLU A 60 4.32 -7.06 -1.16
CA GLU A 60 5.49 -7.08 -2.04
C GLU A 60 5.58 -8.37 -2.88
N ALA A 61 5.13 -9.51 -2.33
CA ALA A 61 5.06 -10.77 -3.08
C ALA A 61 4.02 -10.71 -4.21
N MET A 62 2.83 -10.15 -3.95
CA MET A 62 1.83 -9.92 -5.00
C MET A 62 2.34 -8.96 -6.06
N ASP A 63 2.98 -7.86 -5.65
CA ASP A 63 3.57 -6.88 -6.58
C ASP A 63 4.64 -7.52 -7.48
N SER A 64 5.51 -8.35 -6.89
CA SER A 64 6.54 -9.07 -7.62
C SER A 64 5.93 -10.04 -8.63
N HIS A 65 4.93 -10.83 -8.25
CA HIS A 65 4.22 -11.72 -9.17
C HIS A 65 3.52 -10.96 -10.29
N LEU A 66 2.88 -9.82 -9.98
CA LEU A 66 2.26 -8.95 -10.96
C LEU A 66 3.29 -8.35 -11.93
N ALA A 67 4.45 -7.93 -11.44
CA ALA A 67 5.52 -7.40 -12.29
C ALA A 67 6.04 -8.46 -13.29
N TYR A 68 6.20 -9.72 -12.86
CA TYR A 68 6.54 -10.82 -13.76
C TYR A 68 5.43 -11.09 -14.78
N ALA A 69 4.18 -11.13 -14.34
CA ALA A 69 3.04 -11.31 -15.24
C ALA A 69 2.96 -10.16 -16.26
N ALA A 70 3.13 -8.91 -15.84
CA ALA A 70 3.15 -7.75 -16.72
C ALA A 70 4.29 -7.81 -17.75
N PHE A 71 5.48 -8.30 -17.36
CA PHE A 71 6.58 -8.54 -18.29
C PHE A 71 6.24 -9.61 -19.34
N ASP A 72 5.59 -10.70 -18.95
CA ASP A 72 5.18 -11.76 -19.88
C ASP A 72 4.03 -11.33 -20.79
N LEU A 73 3.06 -10.56 -20.27
CA LEU A 73 1.99 -9.93 -21.05
C LEU A 73 2.53 -8.98 -22.11
N GLY A 74 3.69 -8.34 -21.89
CA GLY A 74 4.36 -7.52 -22.90
C GLY A 74 4.77 -8.27 -24.17
N LYS A 75 4.70 -9.60 -24.17
CA LYS A 75 5.04 -10.48 -25.30
C LYS A 75 3.79 -11.03 -26.01
N THR A 76 2.60 -10.67 -25.55
CA THR A 76 1.32 -11.14 -26.09
C THR A 76 0.55 -10.00 -26.77
N ASP A 77 -0.59 -10.32 -27.38
CA ASP A 77 -1.54 -9.33 -27.90
C ASP A 77 -2.53 -8.82 -26.82
N LEU A 78 -2.28 -9.15 -25.54
CA LEU A 78 -3.10 -8.89 -24.35
C LEU A 78 -4.47 -9.61 -24.28
N ASP A 79 -5.08 -9.94 -25.42
CA ASP A 79 -6.41 -10.60 -25.51
C ASP A 79 -6.37 -12.08 -25.92
N ASP A 80 -5.17 -12.60 -26.19
CA ASP A 80 -4.97 -13.97 -26.63
C ASP A 80 -5.04 -15.01 -25.49
N ASN A 81 -5.02 -16.29 -25.87
CA ASN A 81 -5.03 -17.39 -24.91
C ASN A 81 -3.78 -17.43 -24.02
N ALA A 82 -2.66 -16.86 -24.46
CA ALA A 82 -1.44 -16.81 -23.67
C ALA A 82 -1.58 -15.78 -22.53
N ALA A 83 -2.15 -14.61 -22.81
CA ALA A 83 -2.48 -13.58 -21.83
C ALA A 83 -3.44 -14.11 -20.76
N ARG A 84 -4.51 -14.81 -21.17
CA ARG A 84 -5.42 -15.50 -20.24
C ARG A 84 -4.70 -16.50 -19.36
N GLY A 85 -3.82 -17.33 -19.94
CA GLY A 85 -3.02 -18.29 -19.17
C GLY A 85 -2.12 -17.63 -18.12
N ILE A 86 -1.52 -16.48 -18.44
CA ILE A 86 -0.71 -15.69 -17.49
C ILE A 86 -1.58 -15.18 -16.33
N LEU A 87 -2.74 -14.60 -16.63
CA LEU A 87 -3.63 -14.05 -15.60
C LEU A 87 -4.28 -15.13 -14.72
N VAL A 88 -4.63 -16.30 -15.29
CA VAL A 88 -5.07 -17.46 -14.50
C VAL A 88 -4.00 -17.88 -13.51
N ASN A 89 -2.74 -18.01 -13.96
CA ASN A 89 -1.64 -18.36 -13.07
C ASN A 89 -1.43 -17.31 -11.99
N LEU A 90 -1.50 -16.02 -12.34
CA LEU A 90 -1.36 -14.91 -11.40
C LEU A 90 -2.45 -14.95 -10.32
N SER A 91 -3.71 -15.16 -10.73
CA SER A 91 -4.85 -15.24 -9.82
C SER A 91 -4.73 -16.36 -8.78
N GLY A 92 -4.02 -17.45 -9.14
CA GLY A 92 -3.75 -18.58 -8.25
C GLY A 92 -2.58 -18.38 -7.27
N THR A 93 -1.86 -17.26 -7.32
CA THR A 93 -0.65 -17.07 -6.49
C THR A 93 -0.92 -16.76 -5.03
N HIS A 94 -2.12 -16.27 -4.69
CA HIS A 94 -2.49 -15.96 -3.31
C HIS A 94 -4.02 -16.05 -3.08
N PRO A 95 -4.49 -16.65 -1.98
CA PRO A 95 -5.92 -16.89 -1.75
C PRO A 95 -6.79 -15.64 -1.59
N SER A 96 -6.20 -14.49 -1.29
CA SER A 96 -6.93 -13.21 -1.21
C SER A 96 -7.15 -12.54 -2.56
N ILE A 97 -6.53 -13.03 -3.63
CA ILE A 97 -6.73 -12.52 -4.98
C ILE A 97 -8.10 -12.98 -5.46
N VAL A 98 -8.90 -12.02 -5.92
CA VAL A 98 -10.24 -12.26 -6.42
C VAL A 98 -10.19 -12.49 -7.92
N ASP A 99 -9.50 -11.61 -8.63
CA ASP A 99 -9.22 -11.71 -10.06
C ASP A 99 -7.92 -11.00 -10.43
N CYS A 100 -7.54 -11.17 -11.69
CA CYS A 100 -6.47 -10.44 -12.35
C CYS A 100 -6.95 -9.97 -13.73
N THR A 101 -6.60 -8.75 -14.10
CA THR A 101 -7.02 -8.15 -15.37
C THR A 101 -5.83 -7.66 -16.20
N ALA A 102 -6.02 -7.59 -17.51
CA ALA A 102 -5.22 -6.78 -18.42
C ALA A 102 -6.11 -5.71 -19.04
N SER A 103 -5.66 -4.46 -19.02
CA SER A 103 -6.38 -3.30 -19.53
C SER A 103 -5.55 -2.57 -20.59
N ASP A 104 -6.22 -1.99 -21.58
CA ASP A 104 -5.58 -1.25 -22.67
C ASP A 104 -5.11 0.15 -22.24
N THR A 105 -4.53 0.90 -23.17
CA THR A 105 -4.06 2.28 -22.92
C THR A 105 -5.18 3.30 -22.69
N ASN A 106 -6.44 2.94 -22.91
CA ASN A 106 -7.60 3.77 -22.62
C ASN A 106 -8.21 3.49 -21.24
N GLY A 107 -7.68 2.49 -20.51
CA GLY A 107 -8.26 2.05 -19.25
C GLY A 107 -9.52 1.22 -19.45
N THR A 108 -9.60 0.45 -20.54
CA THR A 108 -10.65 -0.55 -20.77
C THR A 108 -10.11 -1.94 -20.43
N ILE A 109 -10.87 -2.72 -19.65
CA ILE A 109 -10.50 -4.12 -19.34
C ILE A 109 -10.62 -4.95 -20.63
N VAL A 110 -9.52 -5.60 -21.04
CA VAL A 110 -9.47 -6.44 -22.26
C VAL A 110 -9.63 -7.91 -21.91
N VAL A 111 -9.01 -8.34 -20.80
CA VAL A 111 -9.10 -9.72 -20.29
C VAL A 111 -9.24 -9.65 -18.78
N ALA A 112 -10.12 -10.50 -18.25
CA ALA A 112 -10.23 -10.76 -16.82
C ALA A 112 -10.11 -12.28 -16.57
N GLU A 113 -9.41 -12.69 -15.52
CA GLU A 113 -9.35 -14.09 -15.09
C GLU A 113 -9.40 -14.17 -13.57
N PRO A 114 -10.06 -15.20 -12.98
CA PRO A 114 -10.63 -16.38 -13.64
C PRO A 114 -11.95 -16.11 -14.39
N ALA A 115 -12.40 -17.10 -15.17
CA ALA A 115 -13.61 -17.02 -16.01
C ALA A 115 -14.90 -16.51 -15.35
N ALA A 116 -15.00 -16.61 -14.02
CA ALA A 116 -16.11 -16.01 -13.27
C ALA A 116 -16.22 -14.48 -13.46
N TYR A 117 -15.13 -13.81 -13.84
CA TYR A 117 -15.04 -12.36 -13.99
C TYR A 117 -14.99 -11.89 -15.45
N HIS A 118 -15.17 -12.77 -16.44
CA HIS A 118 -15.26 -12.37 -17.87
C HIS A 118 -16.34 -11.31 -18.13
N GLY A 119 -17.34 -11.20 -17.25
CA GLY A 119 -18.38 -10.17 -17.33
C GLY A 119 -17.88 -8.72 -17.18
N THR A 120 -16.65 -8.49 -16.71
CA THR A 120 -16.05 -7.15 -16.61
C THR A 120 -15.23 -6.76 -17.85
N GLU A 121 -15.03 -7.68 -18.81
CA GLU A 121 -14.36 -7.37 -20.08
C GLU A 121 -15.15 -6.31 -20.88
N GLY A 122 -14.44 -5.31 -21.39
CA GLY A 122 -15.02 -4.12 -22.03
C GLY A 122 -15.44 -3.01 -21.07
N ALA A 123 -15.33 -3.20 -19.75
CA ALA A 123 -15.62 -2.14 -18.78
C ALA A 123 -14.58 -1.01 -18.85
N ASP A 124 -15.07 0.23 -18.82
CA ASP A 124 -14.26 1.43 -18.71
C ASP A 124 -13.98 1.75 -17.24
N ILE A 125 -12.69 1.73 -16.87
CA ILE A 125 -12.21 2.00 -15.52
C ILE A 125 -11.36 3.27 -15.44
N GLN A 126 -11.32 4.10 -16.48
CA GLN A 126 -10.50 5.32 -16.53
C GLN A 126 -10.82 6.33 -15.42
N GLY A 127 -12.03 6.28 -14.85
CA GLY A 127 -12.45 7.14 -13.75
C GLY A 127 -11.78 6.82 -12.41
N GLN A 128 -11.22 5.62 -12.26
CA GLN A 128 -10.65 5.18 -10.99
C GLN A 128 -9.29 5.89 -10.72
N PRO A 129 -9.03 6.36 -9.48
CA PRO A 129 -7.79 7.10 -9.16
C PRO A 129 -6.49 6.34 -9.50
N ASN A 130 -6.42 5.05 -9.22
CA ASN A 130 -5.28 4.19 -9.54
C ASN A 130 -5.07 4.06 -11.06
N VAL A 131 -6.15 3.95 -11.84
CA VAL A 131 -6.07 3.88 -13.31
C VAL A 131 -5.54 5.19 -13.89
N ARG A 132 -6.05 6.33 -13.43
CA ARG A 132 -5.53 7.64 -13.85
C ARG A 132 -4.04 7.79 -13.52
N HIS A 133 -3.62 7.33 -12.35
CA HIS A 133 -2.22 7.35 -11.94
C HIS A 133 -1.33 6.53 -12.89
N ILE A 134 -1.69 5.26 -13.14
CA ILE A 134 -0.83 4.38 -13.93
C ILE A 134 -0.78 4.79 -15.41
N LEU A 135 -1.88 5.27 -15.98
CA LEU A 135 -1.90 5.81 -17.36
C LEU A 135 -1.00 7.05 -17.49
N ALA A 136 -1.06 7.95 -16.52
CA ALA A 136 -0.25 9.17 -16.52
C ALA A 136 1.24 8.87 -16.30
N THR A 137 1.56 8.12 -15.25
CA THR A 137 2.94 7.97 -14.75
C THR A 137 3.66 6.75 -15.33
N LYS A 138 2.91 5.73 -15.75
CA LYS A 138 3.42 4.40 -16.13
C LYS A 138 4.27 3.79 -15.03
N ARG A 139 3.84 3.98 -13.77
CA ARG A 139 4.46 3.42 -12.57
C ARG A 139 3.47 2.54 -11.82
N PRO A 140 3.96 1.49 -11.13
CA PRO A 140 3.10 0.68 -10.27
C PRO A 140 2.40 1.51 -9.19
N ILE A 141 1.20 1.08 -8.82
CA ILE A 141 0.40 1.69 -7.75
C ILE A 141 -0.42 0.62 -7.02
N MET A 142 -0.65 0.82 -5.73
CA MET A 142 -1.72 0.16 -4.98
C MET A 142 -2.82 1.17 -4.70
N SER A 143 -4.08 0.81 -4.93
CA SER A 143 -5.21 1.66 -4.56
C SER A 143 -5.56 1.53 -3.08
N GLU A 144 -6.28 2.51 -2.57
CA GLU A 144 -7.18 2.31 -1.43
C GLU A 144 -8.27 1.28 -1.77
N VAL A 145 -9.07 0.87 -0.78
CA VAL A 145 -10.28 0.08 -1.04
C VAL A 145 -11.28 0.92 -1.81
N ILE A 146 -11.56 0.51 -3.04
CA ILE A 146 -12.50 1.13 -3.96
C ILE A 146 -13.59 0.12 -4.36
N THR A 147 -14.71 0.61 -4.87
CA THR A 147 -15.67 -0.25 -5.59
C THR A 147 -15.10 -0.56 -6.97
N VAL A 148 -14.74 -1.82 -7.19
CA VAL A 148 -14.18 -2.29 -8.46
C VAL A 148 -15.28 -2.61 -9.49
N ALA A 149 -14.92 -2.85 -10.75
CA ALA A 149 -15.87 -3.07 -11.85
C ALA A 149 -16.77 -4.30 -11.62
N GLU A 150 -16.28 -5.26 -10.83
CA GLU A 150 -16.95 -6.47 -10.40
C GLU A 150 -18.10 -6.19 -9.40
N GLY A 151 -18.19 -4.98 -8.86
CA GLY A 151 -19.32 -4.52 -8.05
C GLY A 151 -19.18 -4.71 -6.53
N PHE A 152 -17.97 -4.95 -6.02
CA PHE A 152 -17.70 -5.07 -4.59
C PHE A 152 -16.49 -4.22 -4.16
N PRO A 153 -16.32 -3.93 -2.85
CA PRO A 153 -15.14 -3.21 -2.36
C PRO A 153 -13.88 -4.11 -2.37
N ALA A 154 -12.80 -3.62 -2.96
CA ALA A 154 -11.50 -4.29 -3.00
C ALA A 154 -10.34 -3.29 -3.15
N ALA A 155 -9.12 -3.74 -2.86
CA ALA A 155 -7.91 -3.00 -3.20
C ALA A 155 -7.31 -3.57 -4.50
N VAL A 156 -6.59 -2.72 -5.24
CA VAL A 156 -6.05 -3.05 -6.56
C VAL A 156 -4.57 -2.72 -6.59
N ILE A 157 -3.72 -3.67 -6.97
CA ILE A 157 -2.32 -3.42 -7.33
C ILE A 157 -2.23 -3.43 -8.85
N SER A 158 -1.68 -2.39 -9.46
CA SER A 158 -1.55 -2.28 -10.91
C SER A 158 -0.10 -2.09 -11.32
N ALA A 159 0.33 -2.77 -12.39
CA ALA A 159 1.66 -2.65 -12.98
C ALA A 159 1.59 -2.37 -14.49
N PRO A 160 2.44 -1.48 -15.03
CA PRO A 160 2.42 -1.12 -16.44
C PRO A 160 2.97 -2.27 -17.29
N ILE A 161 2.37 -2.48 -18.46
CA ILE A 161 2.81 -3.46 -19.46
C ILE A 161 3.55 -2.74 -20.57
N PHE A 162 4.76 -3.20 -20.88
CA PHE A 162 5.58 -2.70 -21.97
C PHE A 162 5.96 -3.85 -22.91
N THR A 163 5.96 -3.58 -24.22
CA THR A 163 6.54 -4.53 -25.18
C THR A 163 8.06 -4.59 -25.06
N ASN A 164 8.68 -5.56 -25.73
CA ASN A 164 10.14 -5.66 -25.81
C ASN A 164 10.81 -4.41 -26.42
N GLU A 165 10.08 -3.63 -27.24
CA GLU A 165 10.50 -2.35 -27.80
C GLU A 165 10.24 -1.16 -26.85
N ASN A 166 9.93 -1.44 -25.57
CA ASN A 166 9.65 -0.45 -24.53
C ASN A 166 8.42 0.44 -24.83
N ARG A 167 7.46 -0.07 -25.59
CA ARG A 167 6.19 0.60 -25.87
C ARG A 167 5.17 0.25 -24.80
N PHE A 168 4.60 1.25 -24.14
CA PHE A 168 3.47 1.06 -23.22
C PHE A 168 2.24 0.60 -24.00
N VAL A 169 1.67 -0.54 -23.61
CA VAL A 169 0.48 -1.13 -24.28
C VAL A 169 -0.74 -1.23 -23.37
N GLY A 170 -0.59 -0.92 -22.09
CA GLY A 170 -1.64 -1.07 -21.10
C GLY A 170 -1.08 -1.37 -19.73
N PHE A 171 -1.89 -1.93 -18.86
CA PHE A 171 -1.49 -2.32 -17.51
C PHE A 171 -2.21 -3.59 -17.09
N SER A 172 -1.60 -4.34 -16.18
CA SER A 172 -2.25 -5.47 -15.52
C SER A 172 -2.55 -5.11 -14.08
N SER A 173 -3.62 -5.68 -13.54
CA SER A 173 -4.00 -5.46 -12.15
C SER A 173 -4.31 -6.77 -11.42
N ILE A 174 -3.99 -6.81 -10.14
CA ILE A 174 -4.51 -7.77 -9.16
C ILE A 174 -5.63 -7.06 -8.39
N VAL A 175 -6.82 -7.64 -8.38
CA VAL A 175 -7.90 -7.25 -7.46
C VAL A 175 -7.89 -8.21 -6.29
N PHE A 176 -7.75 -7.69 -5.07
CA PHE A 176 -7.64 -8.53 -3.88
C PHE A 176 -8.47 -7.98 -2.70
N ARG A 177 -8.83 -8.88 -1.78
CA ARG A 177 -9.51 -8.54 -0.54
C ARG A 177 -8.49 -8.31 0.58
N PRO A 178 -8.34 -7.07 1.09
CA PRO A 178 -7.42 -6.81 2.21
C PRO A 178 -7.72 -7.66 3.44
N TYR A 179 -9.01 -7.88 3.76
CA TYR A 179 -9.41 -8.72 4.89
C TYR A 179 -8.83 -10.13 4.78
N ASP A 180 -8.97 -10.81 3.64
CA ASP A 180 -8.49 -12.19 3.46
C ASP A 180 -6.96 -12.27 3.55
N LEU A 181 -6.25 -11.26 3.00
CA LEU A 181 -4.79 -11.13 3.11
C LEU A 181 -4.35 -11.00 4.57
N ILE A 182 -4.96 -10.06 5.29
CA ILE A 182 -4.58 -9.72 6.66
C ILE A 182 -4.99 -10.83 7.63
N ALA A 183 -6.21 -11.38 7.50
CA ALA A 183 -6.71 -12.44 8.36
C ALA A 183 -5.84 -13.71 8.27
N GLY A 184 -5.34 -14.05 7.07
CA GLY A 184 -4.41 -15.16 6.87
C GLY A 184 -3.06 -15.00 7.60
N ILE A 185 -2.66 -13.75 7.89
CA ILE A 185 -1.43 -13.41 8.62
C ILE A 185 -1.72 -13.29 10.12
N VAL A 186 -2.79 -12.59 10.49
CA VAL A 186 -3.14 -12.33 11.89
C VAL A 186 -3.55 -13.60 12.62
N GLY A 187 -4.38 -14.46 12.01
CA GLY A 187 -4.93 -15.66 12.66
C GLY A 187 -3.87 -16.54 13.32
N PRO A 188 -2.81 -16.98 12.59
CA PRO A 188 -1.71 -17.74 13.18
C PRO A 188 -0.92 -16.95 14.25
N ALA A 189 -0.76 -15.64 14.09
CA ALA A 189 0.04 -14.80 14.98
C ALA A 189 -0.65 -14.48 16.32
N THR A 190 -1.98 -14.50 16.37
CA THR A 190 -2.77 -14.18 17.57
C THR A 190 -3.41 -15.40 18.23
N THR A 191 -3.23 -16.60 17.66
CA THR A 191 -3.78 -17.84 18.21
C THR A 191 -3.35 -18.04 19.67
N GLY A 192 -4.32 -18.15 20.57
CA GLY A 192 -4.08 -18.35 22.01
C GLY A 192 -3.72 -17.07 22.79
N THR A 193 -3.83 -15.89 22.16
CA THR A 193 -3.61 -14.60 22.81
C THR A 193 -4.94 -13.86 23.00
N SER A 194 -5.04 -13.00 24.02
CA SER A 194 -6.18 -12.08 24.22
C SER A 194 -5.97 -10.73 23.53
N ARG A 195 -4.98 -10.62 22.63
CA ARG A 195 -4.63 -9.35 21.98
C ARG A 195 -5.58 -9.09 20.82
N GLN A 196 -6.08 -7.86 20.76
CA GLN A 196 -6.89 -7.39 19.65
C GLN A 196 -5.96 -6.78 18.59
N VAL A 197 -6.23 -7.05 17.33
CA VAL A 197 -5.53 -6.49 16.17
C VAL A 197 -6.54 -5.77 15.30
N MET A 198 -6.16 -4.57 14.87
CA MET A 198 -6.92 -3.76 13.92
C MET A 198 -5.98 -3.30 12.80
N VAL A 199 -6.46 -3.34 11.56
CA VAL A 199 -5.79 -2.71 10.42
C VAL A 199 -6.76 -1.76 9.75
N ILE A 200 -6.34 -0.52 9.59
CA ILE A 200 -7.19 0.57 9.10
C ILE A 200 -6.50 1.32 7.96
N GLN A 201 -7.28 1.70 6.95
CA GLN A 201 -6.87 2.64 5.91
C GLN A 201 -6.86 4.07 6.47
N THR A 202 -6.09 4.97 5.88
CA THR A 202 -5.93 6.34 6.38
C THR A 202 -7.20 7.20 6.32
N ASP A 203 -8.19 6.80 5.53
CA ASP A 203 -9.53 7.42 5.52
C ASP A 203 -10.46 6.92 6.64
N GLY A 204 -9.98 6.04 7.51
CA GLY A 204 -10.75 5.47 8.60
C GLY A 204 -11.51 4.19 8.24
N ARG A 205 -11.34 3.62 7.05
CA ARG A 205 -11.93 2.32 6.72
C ARG A 205 -11.22 1.18 7.45
N VAL A 206 -11.95 0.42 8.26
CA VAL A 206 -11.43 -0.78 8.93
C VAL A 206 -11.28 -1.92 7.91
N LEU A 207 -10.04 -2.32 7.63
CA LEU A 207 -9.70 -3.40 6.69
C LEU A 207 -9.71 -4.78 7.37
N TYR A 208 -9.37 -4.80 8.65
CA TYR A 208 -9.38 -5.98 9.49
C TYR A 208 -9.58 -5.55 10.95
N ASP A 209 -10.35 -6.34 11.70
CA ASP A 209 -10.42 -6.27 13.14
C ASP A 209 -10.61 -7.68 13.70
N THR A 210 -10.20 -7.88 14.95
CA THR A 210 -10.44 -9.13 15.69
C THR A 210 -11.93 -9.34 15.94
N ASP A 211 -12.68 -8.26 16.12
CA ASP A 211 -14.14 -8.26 16.07
C ASP A 211 -14.60 -8.09 14.61
N PRO A 212 -15.11 -9.15 13.96
CA PRO A 212 -15.51 -9.09 12.56
C PRO A 212 -16.65 -8.11 12.29
N THR A 213 -17.39 -7.67 13.32
CA THR A 213 -18.47 -6.68 13.15
C THR A 213 -17.94 -5.26 12.90
N GLN A 214 -16.66 -4.99 13.16
CA GLN A 214 -16.01 -3.71 12.87
C GLN A 214 -15.52 -3.62 11.42
N VAL A 215 -15.30 -4.75 10.74
CA VAL A 215 -14.70 -4.79 9.41
C VAL A 215 -15.59 -4.08 8.38
N GLY A 216 -14.98 -3.18 7.60
CA GLY A 216 -15.63 -2.41 6.56
C GLY A 216 -16.31 -1.12 7.02
N ARG A 217 -16.41 -0.87 8.34
CA ARG A 217 -16.92 0.40 8.89
C ARG A 217 -15.95 1.54 8.60
N LEU A 218 -16.51 2.75 8.56
CA LEU A 218 -15.77 4.00 8.40
C LEU A 218 -15.73 4.69 9.77
N THR A 219 -14.60 4.64 10.46
CA THR A 219 -14.47 5.10 11.85
C THR A 219 -14.92 6.55 12.05
N PHE A 220 -14.74 7.42 11.05
CA PHE A 220 -15.10 8.84 11.14
C PHE A 220 -16.54 9.15 10.71
N GLU A 221 -17.26 8.19 10.12
CA GLU A 221 -18.61 8.39 9.58
C GLU A 221 -19.68 7.52 10.26
N ASP A 222 -19.28 6.40 10.85
CA ASP A 222 -20.20 5.44 11.46
C ASP A 222 -20.75 5.99 12.79
N PRO A 223 -22.08 6.10 12.96
CA PRO A 223 -22.70 6.60 14.19
C PRO A 223 -22.31 5.83 15.45
N LEU A 224 -21.86 4.58 15.32
CA LEU A 224 -21.37 3.77 16.44
C LEU A 224 -20.27 4.49 17.25
N TYR A 225 -19.43 5.28 16.59
CA TYR A 225 -18.28 5.94 17.24
C TYR A 225 -18.58 7.37 17.70
N ALA A 226 -19.75 7.92 17.36
CA ALA A 226 -20.08 9.33 17.58
C ALA A 226 -20.09 9.74 19.07
N ASP A 227 -20.45 8.80 19.96
CA ASP A 227 -20.50 9.03 21.40
C ASP A 227 -19.16 8.79 22.12
N TYR A 228 -18.08 8.51 21.36
CA TYR A 228 -16.74 8.22 21.90
C TYR A 228 -15.69 9.23 21.40
N PRO A 229 -15.71 10.49 21.84
CA PRO A 229 -14.79 11.53 21.37
C PRO A 229 -13.32 11.19 21.62
N ASP A 230 -12.99 10.57 22.76
CA ASP A 230 -11.62 10.12 23.06
C ASP A 230 -11.13 9.06 22.07
N LEU A 231 -12.02 8.16 21.62
CA LEU A 231 -11.71 7.18 20.58
C LEU A 231 -11.47 7.88 19.25
N LEU A 232 -12.31 8.85 18.89
CA LEU A 232 -12.18 9.60 17.64
C LEU A 232 -10.88 10.40 17.60
N ASP A 233 -10.48 11.04 18.71
CA ASP A 233 -9.19 11.73 18.80
C ASP A 233 -8.02 10.76 18.57
N VAL A 234 -8.08 9.56 19.17
CA VAL A 234 -7.08 8.52 18.94
C VAL A 234 -7.13 8.00 17.50
N ALA A 235 -8.31 7.82 16.91
CA ALA A 235 -8.46 7.35 15.54
C ALA A 235 -7.86 8.34 14.53
N HIS A 236 -8.04 9.65 14.72
CA HIS A 236 -7.37 10.67 13.91
C HIS A 236 -5.85 10.58 14.05
N ARG A 237 -5.33 10.40 15.27
CA ARG A 237 -3.88 10.20 15.47
C ARG A 237 -3.37 8.94 14.77
N VAL A 238 -4.12 7.84 14.81
CA VAL A 238 -3.74 6.61 14.10
C VAL A 238 -3.69 6.87 12.59
N ALA A 239 -4.69 7.54 12.02
CA ALA A 239 -4.72 7.87 10.60
C ALA A 239 -3.56 8.79 10.18
N ASP A 240 -3.28 9.84 10.96
CA ASP A 240 -2.30 10.88 10.62
C ASP A 240 -0.84 10.49 10.95
N GLU A 241 -0.61 9.82 12.07
CA GLU A 241 0.74 9.48 12.55
C GLU A 241 1.14 8.09 12.04
N ARG A 242 2.33 7.96 11.43
CA ARG A 242 2.80 6.66 10.88
C ARG A 242 3.05 5.59 11.95
N TYR A 243 3.26 5.99 13.19
CA TYR A 243 3.45 5.10 14.34
C TYR A 243 3.14 5.87 15.62
N GLY A 244 2.75 5.15 16.66
CA GLY A 244 2.49 5.79 17.95
C GLY A 244 1.87 4.85 18.97
N THR A 245 1.55 5.44 20.12
CA THR A 245 0.76 4.80 21.17
C THR A 245 -0.25 5.78 21.73
N ALA A 246 -1.37 5.25 22.21
CA ALA A 246 -2.43 6.01 22.85
C ALA A 246 -3.27 5.11 23.78
N THR A 247 -4.17 5.74 24.53
CA THR A 247 -5.19 5.07 25.35
C THR A 247 -6.54 5.69 25.07
N TYR A 248 -7.60 4.88 25.05
CA TYR A 248 -8.97 5.32 24.84
C TYR A 248 -9.95 4.39 25.57
N GLY A 249 -11.15 4.88 25.86
CA GLY A 249 -12.26 4.05 26.34
C GLY A 249 -13.15 3.60 25.19
N PHE A 250 -13.59 2.35 25.19
CA PHE A 250 -14.60 1.88 24.23
C PHE A 250 -15.43 0.71 24.80
N ALA A 251 -16.74 0.76 24.61
CA ALA A 251 -17.64 -0.36 24.86
C ALA A 251 -18.18 -0.85 23.51
N ALA A 252 -17.95 -2.13 23.20
CA ALA A 252 -18.73 -2.80 22.16
C ALA A 252 -20.02 -3.32 22.81
N ASP A 253 -21.17 -2.88 22.31
CA ASP A 253 -22.56 -3.20 22.73
C ASP A 253 -22.91 -2.98 24.22
N ASP A 254 -23.76 -1.98 24.50
CA ASP A 254 -24.49 -1.65 25.75
C ASP A 254 -23.74 -1.82 27.11
N GLY A 255 -22.44 -2.06 27.08
CA GLY A 255 -21.60 -2.41 28.21
C GLY A 255 -20.83 -1.21 28.75
N GLU A 256 -20.13 -1.44 29.85
CA GLU A 256 -19.23 -0.46 30.45
C GLU A 256 -18.00 -0.24 29.54
N ALA A 257 -17.64 1.02 29.31
CA ALA A 257 -16.45 1.35 28.54
C ALA A 257 -15.19 0.82 29.23
N VAL A 258 -14.45 -0.04 28.55
CA VAL A 258 -13.16 -0.53 29.04
C VAL A 258 -12.04 0.36 28.52
N GLN A 259 -11.03 0.59 29.36
CA GLN A 259 -9.83 1.31 28.93
C GLN A 259 -8.98 0.38 28.08
N LYS A 260 -8.56 0.90 26.92
CA LYS A 260 -7.73 0.19 25.95
C LYS A 260 -6.48 0.99 25.71
N LYS A 261 -5.37 0.28 25.54
CA LYS A 261 -4.11 0.81 25.03
C LYS A 261 -3.92 0.32 23.61
N ILE A 262 -3.57 1.23 22.71
CA ILE A 262 -3.25 0.95 21.31
C ILE A 262 -1.81 1.32 21.02
N ALA A 263 -1.12 0.46 20.28
CA ALA A 263 0.15 0.74 19.65
C ALA A 263 0.02 0.45 18.15
N TRP A 264 0.46 1.38 17.31
CA TRP A 264 0.35 1.23 15.86
C TRP A 264 1.66 1.56 15.13
N THR A 265 1.75 1.02 13.92
CA THR A 265 2.80 1.29 12.94
C THR A 265 2.18 1.28 11.54
N THR A 266 2.99 1.54 10.52
CA THR A 266 2.55 1.62 9.12
C THR A 266 3.08 0.46 8.29
N THR A 267 2.20 -0.09 7.47
CA THR A 267 2.51 -0.97 6.34
C THR A 267 1.95 -0.35 5.06
N GLY A 268 2.29 -0.88 3.90
CA GLY A 268 1.76 -0.37 2.64
C GLY A 268 2.61 -0.74 1.44
N LEU A 269 2.16 -0.32 0.27
CA LEU A 269 2.81 -0.56 -1.01
C LEU A 269 2.58 0.63 -1.94
N HIS A 270 3.61 1.02 -2.71
CA HIS A 270 3.56 2.10 -3.70
C HIS A 270 3.00 3.44 -3.19
N GLY A 271 3.28 3.76 -1.92
CA GLY A 271 2.85 5.01 -1.29
C GLY A 271 1.43 4.98 -0.69
N THR A 272 0.65 3.92 -0.91
CA THR A 272 -0.61 3.70 -0.21
C THR A 272 -0.32 3.01 1.12
N GLU A 273 -0.77 3.64 2.21
CA GLU A 273 -0.43 3.23 3.56
C GLU A 273 -1.65 2.70 4.32
N TRP A 274 -1.41 1.67 5.13
CA TRP A 274 -2.34 1.18 6.14
C TRP A 274 -1.69 1.27 7.51
N ARG A 275 -2.51 1.43 8.54
CA ARG A 275 -2.07 1.42 9.94
C ARG A 275 -2.38 0.06 10.52
N VAL A 276 -1.36 -0.62 11.03
CA VAL A 276 -1.48 -1.89 11.76
C VAL A 276 -1.42 -1.55 13.23
N ALA A 277 -2.37 -2.04 14.01
CA ALA A 277 -2.46 -1.77 15.43
C ALA A 277 -2.63 -3.04 16.25
N VAL A 278 -1.99 -3.07 17.42
CA VAL A 278 -2.24 -4.04 18.49
C VAL A 278 -2.86 -3.30 19.67
N ILE A 279 -3.94 -3.86 20.18
CA ILE A 279 -4.77 -3.28 21.23
C ILE A 279 -4.82 -4.25 22.42
N THR A 280 -4.67 -3.70 23.62
CA THR A 280 -4.74 -4.42 24.89
C THR A 280 -5.63 -3.67 25.88
N GLU A 281 -6.49 -4.38 26.59
CA GLU A 281 -7.27 -3.82 27.70
C GLU A 281 -6.35 -3.55 28.91
N ILE A 282 -6.63 -2.46 29.65
CA ILE A 282 -5.83 -2.02 30.82
C ILE A 282 -6.69 -1.70 32.03
#